data_AF-A0A0E3NFG7-F1
#
_entry.id   AF-A0A0E3NFG7-F1
#
_cell.length_a   1.000
_cell.length_b   1.000
_cell.length_c   1.000
_cell.angle_alpha   90.00
_cell.angle_beta   90.00
_cell.angle_gamma   90.00
#
_symmetry.space_group_name_H-M   'P 1'
#
loop_
_entity.id
_entity.type
_entity.pdbx_description
1 polymer ?
#
loop_
_entity_poly.entity_id
_entity_poly.type
_entity_poly.pdbx_seq_one_letter_code
_entity_poly.pdbx_strand_id
1 'polypeptide(L)'
;MEAEGAKNLNVRVKKVIWLTKSSDASGNSAIVSQSNVPPGTYKIKIDGDAEKKVSKVDLNITAFQQVKVDSNGGFNYFYDTTAAPAGNFKIDVGGIKKEITIKPKKK
;
A
#
# COMPACT_ATOMS: atom_id res chain seq x y z
N MET A 1 6.91 1.72 -3.35
CA MET A 1 5.68 2.50 -3.55
C MET A 1 5.98 3.55 -4.60
N GLU A 2 5.06 3.72 -5.52
CA GLU A 2 5.14 4.70 -6.59
C GLU A 2 3.82 5.47 -6.66
N ALA A 3 3.90 6.78 -6.83
CA ALA A 3 2.75 7.65 -7.03
C ALA A 3 2.91 8.40 -8.35
N GLU A 4 2.09 8.06 -9.34
CA GLU A 4 2.07 8.69 -10.66
C GLU A 4 1.09 9.88 -10.68
N GLY A 5 1.51 11.01 -11.25
CA GLY A 5 0.78 12.28 -11.21
C GLY A 5 0.93 13.04 -9.88
N ALA A 6 1.93 12.67 -9.07
CA ALA A 6 2.24 13.31 -7.79
C ALA A 6 3.56 14.09 -7.87
N LYS A 7 3.66 15.21 -7.15
CA LYS A 7 4.89 15.99 -7.00
C LYS A 7 5.85 15.36 -5.99
N ASN A 8 5.30 14.73 -4.97
CA ASN A 8 6.04 14.11 -3.90
C ASN A 8 5.25 12.93 -3.31
N LEU A 9 5.97 12.04 -2.65
CA LEU A 9 5.41 10.91 -1.92
C LEU A 9 6.10 10.79 -0.57
N ASN A 10 5.31 10.75 0.50
CA ASN A 10 5.76 10.56 1.87
C ASN A 10 5.20 9.24 2.42
N VAL A 11 6.09 8.38 2.92
CA VAL A 11 5.73 7.14 3.60
C VAL A 11 6.21 7.21 5.04
N ARG A 12 5.28 7.13 6.00
CA ARG A 12 5.57 7.26 7.43
C ARG A 12 5.19 6.00 8.18
N VAL A 13 6.06 5.55 9.06
CA VAL A 13 5.82 4.40 9.93
C VAL A 13 5.89 4.82 11.40
N LYS A 14 4.90 4.43 12.19
CA LYS A 14 4.88 4.70 13.64
C LYS A 14 5.58 3.57 14.38
N LYS A 15 6.71 3.88 15.02
CA LYS A 15 7.28 3.06 16.11
C LYS A 15 7.04 3.82 17.43
N VAL A 16 8.09 4.13 18.18
CA VAL A 16 8.02 5.08 19.32
C VAL A 16 7.85 6.53 18.82
N ILE A 17 8.53 6.86 17.73
CA ILE A 17 8.40 8.12 16.98
C ILE A 17 7.96 7.82 15.53
N TRP A 18 7.51 8.85 14.81
CA TRP A 18 7.25 8.74 13.37
C TRP A 18 8.56 8.78 12.59
N LEU A 19 8.84 7.71 11.84
CA LEU A 19 9.93 7.68 10.87
C LEU A 19 9.35 7.94 9.48
N THR A 20 9.88 8.92 8.76
CA THR A 20 9.40 9.33 7.44
C THR A 20 10.46 9.05 6.39
N LYS A 21 10.04 8.46 5.27
CA LYS A 21 10.84 8.40 4.03
C LYS A 21 10.05 9.10 2.93
N SER A 22 10.71 10.00 2.23
CA SER A 22 10.07 10.85 1.23
C SER A 22 10.87 10.84 -0.06
N SER A 23 10.18 11.09 -1.17
CA SER A 23 10.81 11.37 -2.47
C SER A 23 9.98 12.45 -3.16
N ASP A 24 10.66 13.40 -3.77
CA ASP A 24 10.07 14.22 -4.83
C ASP A 24 9.97 13.38 -6.11
N ALA A 25 9.11 13.81 -7.03
CA ALA A 25 8.93 13.14 -8.30
C ALA A 25 10.12 13.39 -9.24
N SER A 26 10.46 12.35 -10.01
CA SER A 26 11.32 12.45 -11.18
C SER A 26 10.46 12.23 -12.41
N GLY A 27 10.22 13.28 -13.20
CA GLY A 27 9.16 13.26 -14.19
C GLY A 27 7.78 13.21 -13.53
N ASN A 28 6.92 12.29 -13.97
CA ASN A 28 5.54 12.16 -13.49
C ASN A 28 5.38 11.25 -12.25
N SER A 29 6.46 10.64 -11.76
CA SER A 29 6.39 9.61 -10.70
C SER A 29 7.29 9.94 -9.51
N ALA A 30 6.73 9.83 -8.29
CA ALA A 30 7.48 9.82 -7.04
C ALA A 30 7.61 8.40 -6.48
N ILE A 31 8.83 7.95 -6.15
CA ILE A 31 9.10 6.57 -5.76
C ILE A 31 9.77 6.52 -4.39
N VAL A 32 9.17 5.77 -3.46
CA VAL A 32 9.75 5.43 -2.16
C VAL A 32 9.92 3.92 -2.05
N SER A 33 11.15 3.45 -1.87
CA SER A 33 11.47 2.03 -1.64
C SER A 33 12.18 1.83 -0.30
N GLN A 34 11.95 0.69 0.33
CA GLN A 34 12.66 0.29 1.55
C GLN A 34 12.81 -1.24 1.57
N SER A 35 14.05 -1.72 1.66
CA SER A 35 14.39 -3.12 1.87
C SER A 35 14.67 -3.40 3.36
N ASN A 36 14.83 -4.67 3.72
CA ASN A 36 15.19 -5.11 5.08
C ASN A 36 14.23 -4.57 6.16
N VAL A 37 12.93 -4.55 5.85
CA VAL A 37 11.89 -4.14 6.80
C VAL A 37 11.82 -5.18 7.92
N PRO A 38 12.09 -4.83 9.19
CA PRO A 38 12.07 -5.80 10.28
C PRO A 38 10.67 -6.42 10.44
N PRO A 39 10.57 -7.67 10.91
CA PRO A 39 9.27 -8.30 11.16
C PRO A 39 8.48 -7.51 12.22
N GLY A 40 7.17 -7.40 12.01
CA GLY A 40 6.25 -6.73 12.94
C GLY A 40 5.07 -6.07 12.24
N THR A 41 4.14 -5.56 13.05
CA THR A 41 2.97 -4.81 12.58
C THR A 41 3.26 -3.33 12.63
N TYR A 42 3.05 -2.64 11.51
CA TYR A 42 3.33 -1.21 11.38
C TYR A 42 2.05 -0.41 11.10
N LYS A 43 1.90 0.72 11.79
CA LYS A 43 0.95 1.76 11.37
C LYS A 43 1.65 2.61 10.32
N ILE A 44 1.15 2.53 9.09
CA ILE A 44 1.70 3.24 7.93
C ILE A 44 0.75 4.39 7.58
N LYS A 45 1.32 5.57 7.33
CA LYS A 45 0.63 6.70 6.71
C LYS A 45 1.32 7.04 5.39
N ILE A 46 0.53 7.17 4.34
CA ILE A 46 0.99 7.55 3.00
C ILE A 46 0.26 8.84 2.64
N ASP A 47 1.00 9.88 2.27
CA ASP A 47 0.45 11.14 1.76
C ASP A 47 1.44 11.83 0.82
N GLY A 48 0.95 12.81 0.07
CA GLY A 48 1.73 13.61 -0.87
C GLY A 48 0.85 14.62 -1.61
N ASP A 49 1.46 15.41 -2.46
CA ASP A 49 0.79 16.43 -3.26
C ASP A 49 0.64 15.98 -4.71
N ALA A 50 -0.55 16.15 -5.29
CA ALA A 50 -0.76 15.95 -6.72
C ALA A 50 -0.06 17.05 -7.55
N GLU A 51 0.25 16.73 -8.80
CA GLU A 51 0.68 17.72 -9.79
C GLU A 51 -0.38 18.80 -10.07
N LYS A 52 0.05 19.93 -10.64
CA LYS A 52 -0.89 21.01 -10.99
C LYS A 52 -1.90 20.49 -12.02
N LYS A 53 -3.18 20.75 -11.80
CA LYS A 53 -4.32 20.32 -12.65
C LYS A 53 -4.55 18.80 -12.69
N VAL A 54 -3.84 18.02 -11.87
CA VAL A 54 -4.11 16.59 -11.68
C VAL A 54 -5.12 16.41 -10.56
N SER A 55 -6.20 15.67 -10.83
CA SER A 55 -7.28 15.40 -9.86
C SER A 55 -7.28 13.96 -9.35
N LYS A 56 -6.45 13.09 -9.93
CA LYS A 56 -6.31 11.68 -9.59
C LYS A 56 -4.84 11.30 -9.61
N VAL A 57 -4.40 10.56 -8.60
CA VAL A 57 -3.05 10.03 -8.47
C VAL A 57 -3.16 8.52 -8.42
N ASP A 58 -2.38 7.84 -9.25
CA ASP A 58 -2.33 6.39 -9.26
C ASP A 58 -1.22 5.92 -8.31
N LEU A 59 -1.63 5.19 -7.26
CA LEU A 59 -0.72 4.72 -6.22
C LEU A 59 -0.47 3.21 -6.37
N ASN A 60 0.78 2.86 -6.69
CA ASN A 60 1.24 1.49 -6.81
C ASN A 60 2.02 1.07 -5.55
N ILE A 61 1.46 0.10 -4.81
CA ILE A 61 2.05 -0.43 -3.57
C ILE A 61 2.53 -1.86 -3.81
N THR A 62 3.84 -2.01 -3.91
CA THR A 62 4.51 -3.33 -3.95
C THR A 62 5.12 -3.62 -2.59
N ALA A 63 4.77 -4.78 -2.02
CA ALA A 63 5.32 -5.28 -0.77
C ALA A 63 5.71 -6.76 -0.92
N PHE A 64 6.82 -7.14 -0.30
CA PHE A 64 7.28 -8.53 -0.25
C PHE A 64 7.32 -8.97 1.21
N GLN A 65 6.74 -10.14 1.48
CA GLN A 65 6.75 -10.77 2.79
C GLN A 65 7.11 -12.24 2.63
N GLN A 66 7.89 -12.77 3.58
CA GLN A 66 8.03 -14.21 3.73
C GLN A 66 6.83 -14.73 4.52
N VAL A 67 6.22 -15.81 4.04
CA VAL A 67 5.09 -16.46 4.73
C VAL A 67 5.53 -17.80 5.28
N LYS A 68 5.08 -18.12 6.49
CA LYS A 68 5.24 -19.46 7.07
C LYS A 68 4.08 -20.32 6.59
N VAL A 69 4.41 -21.46 5.97
CA VAL A 69 3.44 -22.46 5.53
C VAL A 69 3.36 -23.61 6.54
N ASP A 70 2.23 -24.31 6.56
CA ASP A 70 2.06 -25.56 7.30
C ASP A 70 2.81 -26.73 6.62
N SER A 71 2.77 -27.91 7.24
CA SER A 71 3.45 -29.12 6.73
C SER A 71 2.96 -29.57 5.35
N ASN A 72 1.77 -29.14 4.93
CA ASN A 72 1.18 -29.46 3.64
C ASN A 72 1.39 -28.34 2.61
N GLY A 73 2.14 -27.30 2.96
CA GLY A 73 2.36 -26.12 2.12
C GLY A 73 1.19 -25.13 2.12
N GLY A 74 0.20 -25.31 3.01
CA GLY A 74 -0.94 -24.40 3.17
C GLY A 74 -0.56 -23.15 3.95
N PHE A 75 -1.19 -22.03 3.64
CA PHE A 75 -1.16 -20.83 4.48
C PHE A 75 -2.50 -20.09 4.41
N ASN A 76 -2.85 -19.40 5.49
CA ASN A 76 -3.99 -18.50 5.54
C ASN A 76 -3.48 -17.06 5.75
N TYR A 77 -4.05 -16.12 5.02
CA TYR A 77 -3.73 -14.70 5.15
C TYR A 77 -5.00 -13.89 5.37
N PHE A 78 -4.96 -13.02 6.38
CA PHE A 78 -6.03 -12.10 6.71
C PHE A 78 -5.60 -10.67 6.40
N TYR A 79 -6.43 -9.95 5.66
CA TYR A 79 -6.21 -8.55 5.33
C TYR A 79 -7.34 -7.70 5.91
N ASP A 80 -7.01 -6.81 6.84
CA ASP A 80 -7.97 -5.86 7.39
C ASP A 80 -8.22 -4.73 6.40
N THR A 81 -9.45 -4.66 5.90
CA THR A 81 -9.90 -3.67 4.93
C THR A 81 -10.35 -2.34 5.54
N THR A 82 -10.25 -2.16 6.86
CA THR A 82 -10.75 -0.95 7.55
C THR A 82 -10.14 0.34 7.02
N ALA A 83 -8.87 0.29 6.57
CA ALA A 83 -8.17 1.44 5.99
C ALA A 83 -8.35 1.56 4.46
N ALA A 84 -8.89 0.53 3.80
CA ALA A 84 -9.11 0.56 2.36
C ALA A 84 -10.32 1.45 2.02
N PRO A 85 -10.24 2.26 0.95
CA PRO A 85 -11.41 3.02 0.51
C PRO A 85 -12.53 2.09 0.08
N ALA A 86 -13.77 2.56 0.18
CA ALA A 86 -14.90 1.84 -0.40
C ALA A 86 -14.74 1.74 -1.93
N GLY A 87 -15.10 0.60 -2.51
CA GLY A 87 -14.94 0.36 -3.94
C GLY A 87 -14.88 -1.12 -4.31
N ASN A 88 -14.66 -1.37 -5.60
CA ASN A 88 -14.45 -2.71 -6.14
C ASN A 88 -12.97 -3.02 -6.21
N PHE A 89 -12.59 -4.19 -5.73
CA PHE A 89 -11.22 -4.67 -5.67
C PHE A 89 -11.12 -5.99 -6.41
N LYS A 90 -10.13 -6.08 -7.30
CA LYS A 90 -9.79 -7.32 -8.00
C LYS A 90 -8.62 -7.97 -7.26
N ILE A 91 -8.78 -9.24 -6.92
CA ILE A 91 -7.78 -10.07 -6.27
C ILE A 91 -7.38 -11.15 -7.27
N ASP A 92 -6.09 -11.27 -7.55
CA ASP A 92 -5.51 -12.33 -8.39
C ASP A 92 -4.49 -13.09 -7.54
N VAL A 93 -4.73 -14.39 -7.35
CA VAL A 93 -3.83 -15.30 -6.63
C VAL A 93 -3.59 -16.53 -7.49
N GLY A 94 -2.37 -16.66 -8.02
CA GLY A 94 -2.00 -17.80 -8.87
C GLY A 94 -2.92 -17.98 -10.08
N GLY A 95 -3.45 -16.89 -10.65
CA GLY A 95 -4.39 -16.91 -11.77
C GLY A 95 -5.87 -17.05 -11.36
N ILE A 96 -6.16 -17.31 -10.08
CA ILE A 96 -7.53 -17.29 -9.55
C ILE A 96 -7.91 -15.83 -9.33
N LYS A 97 -8.85 -15.34 -10.14
CA LYS A 97 -9.36 -13.97 -10.06
C LYS A 97 -10.69 -13.92 -9.30
N LYS A 98 -10.78 -13.02 -8.31
CA LYS A 98 -12.02 -12.70 -7.60
C LYS A 98 -12.22 -11.20 -7.54
N GLU A 99 -13.47 -10.76 -7.58
CA GLU A 99 -13.85 -9.37 -7.33
C GLU A 99 -14.59 -9.29 -5.99
N ILE A 100 -14.20 -8.32 -5.16
CA ILE A 100 -14.87 -8.02 -3.89
C ILE A 100 -15.26 -6.54 -3.86
N THR A 101 -16.37 -6.22 -3.21
CA THR A 101 -16.79 -4.84 -3.00
C THR A 101 -16.67 -4.49 -1.52
N ILE A 102 -15.82 -3.51 -1.21
CA ILE A 102 -15.72 -2.93 0.13
C ILE A 102 -16.75 -1.82 0.23
N LYS A 103 -17.71 -1.98 1.15
CA LYS A 103 -18.75 -0.97 1.40
C LYS A 103 -18.25 0.06 2.40
N PRO A 104 -18.68 1.33 2.30
CA PRO A 104 -18.35 2.32 3.32
C PRO A 104 -18.90 1.86 4.68
N LYS A 105 -18.12 2.10 5.74
CA LYS A 105 -18.56 1.81 7.12
C LYS A 105 -19.82 2.63 7.38
N LYS A 106 -20.94 1.95 7.68
CA LYS A 106 -22.16 2.64 8.12
C LYS A 106 -21.81 3.44 9.39
N LYS A 107 -22.14 4.73 9.37
CA LYS A 107 -21.99 5.62 10.53
C LYS A 107 -22.93 5.20 11.65
#